data_AF-A0A9D9HSB8-F1
#
_entry.id   AF-A0A9D9HSB8-F1
#
_cell.length_a   1.000
_cell.length_b   1.000
_cell.length_c   1.000
_cell.angle_alpha   90.00
_cell.angle_beta   90.00
_cell.angle_gamma   90.00
#
_symmetry.space_group_name_H-M   'P 1'
#
loop_
_entity.id
_entity.type
_entity.pdbx_description
1 polymer ?
#
loop_
_entity_poly.entity_id
_entity_poly.type
_entity_poly.pdbx_seq_one_letter_code
_entity_poly.pdbx_strand_id
1 'polypeptide(L)' 'MGVSLEAVQRRNIRLHTFFYNLYPTLADTTIQDDTLEYLRQYVSKHFPDAHFEVVPVLK' A
#
# COMPACT_ATOMS: atom_id res chain seq x y z
N MET A 1 5.91 -9.23 16.85
CA MET A 1 6.11 -9.91 15.56
C MET A 1 5.31 -9.14 14.51
N GLY A 2 5.91 -8.14 13.86
CA GLY A 2 5.20 -7.32 12.87
C GLY A 2 4.94 -8.11 11.59
N VAL A 3 3.77 -7.93 10.99
CA VAL A 3 3.46 -8.47 9.66
C VAL A 3 3.92 -7.42 8.64
N SER A 4 5.20 -7.49 8.26
CA SER A 4 5.71 -6.69 7.14
C SER A 4 5.25 -7.30 5.81
N LEU A 5 5.08 -6.49 4.77
CA LEU A 5 4.80 -6.96 3.40
C LEU A 5 5.80 -8.03 2.94
N GLU A 6 7.07 -7.86 3.29
CA GLU A 6 8.11 -8.84 3.04
C GLU A 6 7.86 -10.18 3.75
N ALA A 7 7.30 -10.18 4.96
CA ALA A 7 6.96 -11.40 5.67
C ALA A 7 5.77 -12.13 5.01
N VAL A 8 4.80 -11.39 4.49
CA VAL A 8 3.66 -11.93 3.70
C VAL A 8 4.18 -12.59 2.42
N GLN A 9 5.07 -11.89 1.69
CA GLN A 9 5.70 -12.42 0.49
C GLN A 9 6.54 -13.67 0.78
N ARG A 10 7.41 -13.63 1.80
CA ARG A 10 8.30 -14.75 2.17
C ARG A 10 7.55 -15.98 2.67
N ARG A 11 6.35 -15.78 3.24
CA ARG A 11 5.48 -16.88 3.72
C ARG A 11 4.50 -17.37 2.65
N ASN A 12 4.54 -16.82 1.44
CA ASN A 12 3.60 -17.14 0.35
C ASN A 12 2.14 -16.97 0.78
N ILE A 13 1.87 -16.00 1.66
CA ILE A 13 0.52 -15.69 2.11
C ILE A 13 -0.12 -14.83 1.03
N ARG A 14 -1.30 -15.24 0.55
CA ARG A 14 -2.09 -14.44 -0.38
C ARG A 14 -2.48 -13.13 0.28
N LEU A 15 -1.99 -12.01 -0.26
CA LEU A 15 -2.46 -10.68 0.08
C LEU A 15 -3.77 -10.44 -0.69
N HIS A 16 -4.88 -10.28 0.03
CA HIS A 16 -6.19 -10.02 -0.60
C HIS A 16 -6.37 -8.52 -0.91
N THR A 17 -6.06 -7.65 0.06
CA THR A 17 -6.21 -6.19 -0.09
C THR A 17 -5.06 -5.47 0.59
N PHE A 18 -4.54 -4.43 -0.07
CA PHE A 18 -3.58 -3.49 0.47
C PHE A 18 -4.26 -2.13 0.69
N PHE A 19 -4.33 -1.70 1.96
CA PHE A 19 -4.89 -0.41 2.34
C PHE A 19 -3.79 0.60 2.57
N TYR A 20 -3.76 1.66 1.77
CA TYR A 20 -2.88 2.80 2.02
C TYR A 20 -3.64 3.89 2.80
N ASN A 21 -3.22 4.14 4.03
CA ASN A 21 -3.79 5.21 4.85
C ASN A 21 -3.13 6.54 4.47
N LEU A 22 -3.93 7.50 4.01
CA LEU A 22 -3.47 8.85 3.66
C LEU A 22 -3.17 9.73 4.89
N TYR A 23 -3.21 9.16 6.10
CA TYR A 23 -2.99 9.89 7.35
C TYR A 23 -1.54 9.76 7.87
N PRO A 24 -0.92 10.87 8.31
CA PRO A 24 -1.37 12.25 8.17
C PRO A 24 -1.26 12.73 6.73
N THR A 25 -2.18 13.61 6.31
CA THR A 25 -2.08 14.29 5.01
C THR A 25 -0.77 15.09 5.02
N LEU A 26 0.25 14.58 4.34
CA LEU A 26 1.50 15.31 4.13
C LEU A 26 1.14 16.62 3.43
N ALA A 27 1.65 17.74 3.96
CA ALA A 27 1.38 19.07 3.39
C ALA A 27 1.88 19.19 1.94
N ASP A 28 2.84 18.33 1.55
CA ASP A 28 3.43 18.22 0.22
C ASP A 28 2.71 17.17 -0.62
N THR A 29 1.70 17.60 -1.37
CA THR A 29 0.90 16.76 -2.28
C THR A 29 1.73 16.12 -3.40
N THR A 30 2.89 16.68 -3.76
CA THR A 30 3.79 16.14 -4.81
C THR A 30 4.44 14.82 -4.39
N ILE A 31 4.86 14.68 -3.13
CA ILE A 31 5.51 13.46 -2.64
C ILE A 31 4.47 12.36 -2.44
N GLN A 32 3.24 12.73 -2.09
CA GLN A 32 2.14 11.80 -1.85
C GLN A 32 1.74 11.04 -3.13
N ASP A 33 1.67 11.74 -4.27
CA ASP A 33 1.30 11.13 -5.56
C ASP A 33 2.39 10.16 -6.06
N ASP A 34 3.66 10.59 -6.00
CA ASP A 34 4.81 9.76 -6.39
C ASP A 34 4.91 8.49 -5.52
N THR A 35 4.68 8.63 -4.21
CA THR A 35 4.65 7.49 -3.26
C THR A 35 3.48 6.55 -3.55
N LEU A 36 2.31 7.09 -3.90
CA LEU A 36 1.14 6.30 -4.28
C LEU A 36 1.41 5.51 -5.57
N GLU A 37 1.98 6.15 -6.58
CA GLU A 37 2.32 5.49 -7.85
C GLU A 37 3.34 4.37 -7.63
N TYR A 38 4.40 4.64 -6.86
CA TYR A 38 5.39 3.63 -6.49
C TYR A 38 4.76 2.41 -5.79
N LEU A 39 3.91 2.66 -4.78
CA LEU A 39 3.23 1.59 -4.04
C LEU A 39 2.26 0.81 -4.93
N ARG A 40 1.54 1.49 -5.83
CA ARG A 40 0.63 0.86 -6.78
C ARG A 40 1.38 -0.06 -7.73
N GLN A 41 2.52 0.38 -8.27
CA GLN A 41 3.38 -0.44 -9.12
C GLN A 41 3.97 -1.62 -8.33
N TYR A 42 4.43 -1.39 -7.10
CA TYR A 42 4.99 -2.44 -6.24
C TYR A 42 3.96 -3.52 -5.93
N VAL A 43 2.76 -3.15 -5.49
CA VAL A 43 1.67 -4.08 -5.20
C VAL A 43 1.25 -4.82 -6.47
N SER A 44 1.10 -4.14 -7.61
CA SER A 44 0.76 -4.79 -8.88
C SER A 44 1.82 -5.79 -9.34
N LYS A 45 3.11 -5.55 -9.04
CA LYS A 45 4.21 -6.44 -9.43
C LYS A 45 4.36 -7.64 -8.50
N HIS A 46 4.21 -7.44 -7.20
CA HIS A 46 4.44 -8.47 -6.17
C HIS A 46 3.17 -9.25 -5.81
N PHE A 47 2.01 -8.62 -5.95
CA PHE A 47 0.69 -9.15 -5.57
C PHE A 47 -0.37 -8.75 -6.62
N PRO A 48 -0.31 -9.30 -7.85
CA PRO A 48 -1.25 -8.94 -8.92
C PRO A 48 -2.72 -9.31 -8.62
N ASP A 49 -2.95 -10.23 -7.69
CA ASP A 49 -4.26 -10.67 -7.23
C ASP A 49 -4.80 -9.81 -6.05
N ALA A 50 -3.98 -8.88 -5.53
CA ALA A 50 -4.35 -8.03 -4.41
C ALA A 50 -5.07 -6.76 -4.88
N HIS A 51 -6.14 -6.40 -4.17
CA HIS A 51 -6.84 -5.14 -4.36
C HIS A 51 -6.05 -4.00 -3.74
N PHE A 52 -5.86 -2.90 -4.48
CA PHE A 52 -5.25 -1.68 -3.95
C PHE A 52 -6.34 -0.67 -3.61
N GLU A 53 -6.51 -0.36 -2.33
CA GLU A 53 -7.50 0.60 -1.85
C GLU A 53 -6.85 1.72 -1.06
N VAL A 54 -7.18 2.96 -1.44
CA VAL A 54 -6.72 4.16 -0.75
C VAL A 54 -7.80 4.55 0.25
N VAL A 55 -7.45 4.53 1.54
CA VAL A 55 -8.39 4.91 2.60
C VAL A 55 -8.39 6.44 2.72
N PRO A 56 -9.53 7.10 2.46
CA PRO A 56 -9.63 8.54 2.65
C PRO A 56 -9.55 8.87 4.14
N VAL A 57 -8.94 10.00 4.47
CA VAL A 57 -8.90 10.51 5.84
C VAL A 57 -10.33 10.83 6.28
N LEU A 58 -10.79 10.19 7.36
CA LEU A 58 -12.04 10.58 8.02
C LEU A 58 -11.85 11.99 8.60
N LYS A 59 -12.64 12.94 8.11
CA LYS A 59 -12.75 14.30 8.67
C LYS A 59 -13.51 14.29 9.99
#